data_AF-O62507-F1
#
_entry.id   AF-O62507-F1
#
_cell.length_a   1.000
_cell.length_b   1.000
_cell.length_c   1.000
_cell.angle_alpha   90.00
_cell.angle_beta   90.00
_cell.angle_gamma   90.00
#
_symmetry.space_group_name_H-M   'P 1'
#
loop_
_entity.id
_entity.type
_entity.pdbx_description
1 polymer ?
#
loop_
_entity_poly.entity_id
_entity_poly.type
_entity_poly.pdbx_seq_one_letter_code
_entity_poly.pdbx_strand_id
1 'polypeptide(L)'
;MKLLLFLLLAISSSSGQLSPNGRQQVLDFHNKLRSQVALGVFSANGTIKPPARNMERLTYGQQFERLAQDYVADCPDGLEIPIGRNIGMNYYTTKVDETYNSMDEYVIDALNDWAEEFQVNGWLSTIYNDTSISAASQMVWAGTKYVGCGVKRCDPINVVVVCMYYQQGNLVGRPIYKEGPPCTACPPMRICPGQKECCDRVMGLCT
;
A
#
# COMPACT_ATOMS: atom_id res chain seq x y z
N MET A 1 53.52 -10.69 -11.94
CA MET A 1 52.58 -9.55 -12.09
C MET A 1 51.21 -9.99 -11.59
N LYS A 2 50.74 -9.49 -10.44
CA LYS A 2 49.38 -9.76 -9.94
C LYS A 2 48.43 -8.74 -10.59
N LEU A 3 47.62 -9.19 -11.54
CA LEU A 3 46.59 -8.36 -12.18
C LEU A 3 45.36 -8.34 -11.25
N LEU A 4 45.15 -7.25 -10.53
CA LEU A 4 43.95 -7.02 -9.74
C LEU A 4 42.79 -6.71 -10.69
N LEU A 5 41.94 -7.71 -10.98
CA LEU A 5 40.65 -7.48 -11.61
C LEU A 5 39.74 -6.77 -10.61
N PHE A 6 39.50 -5.48 -10.84
CA PHE A 6 38.38 -4.78 -10.22
C PHE A 6 37.09 -5.30 -10.87
N LEU A 7 36.38 -6.21 -10.19
CA LEU A 7 35.00 -6.53 -10.52
C LEU A 7 34.18 -5.26 -10.29
N LEU A 8 33.85 -4.55 -11.37
CA LEU A 8 32.76 -3.60 -11.36
C LEU A 8 31.48 -4.42 -11.17
N LEU A 9 31.04 -4.57 -9.93
CA LEU A 9 29.66 -4.95 -9.62
C LEU A 9 28.78 -3.87 -10.23
N ALA A 10 28.29 -4.12 -11.45
CA ALA A 10 27.17 -3.39 -11.98
C ALA A 10 26.04 -3.60 -10.97
N ILE A 11 25.74 -2.57 -10.17
CA ILE A 11 24.53 -2.54 -9.36
C ILE A 11 23.42 -2.51 -10.39
N SER A 12 22.89 -3.69 -10.73
CA SER A 12 21.67 -3.80 -11.51
C SER A 12 20.58 -3.21 -10.62
N SER A 13 20.36 -1.90 -10.73
CA SER A 13 19.14 -1.30 -10.21
C SER A 13 17.99 -2.11 -10.80
N SER A 14 17.27 -2.84 -9.95
CA SER A 14 16.10 -3.57 -10.39
C SER A 14 15.12 -2.52 -10.93
N SER A 15 15.02 -2.40 -12.24
CA SER A 15 14.05 -1.50 -12.85
C SER A 15 12.68 -1.99 -12.44
N GLY A 16 11.88 -1.14 -11.80
CA GLY A 16 10.53 -1.48 -11.37
C GLY A 16 9.73 -2.09 -12.52
N GLN A 17 9.15 -3.27 -12.29
CA GLN A 17 8.43 -4.01 -13.32
C GLN A 17 7.03 -3.44 -13.61
N LEU A 18 6.52 -2.55 -12.74
CA LEU A 18 5.23 -1.91 -12.95
C LEU A 18 5.30 -0.91 -14.11
N SER A 19 4.28 -0.93 -14.96
CA SER A 19 4.10 0.09 -15.98
C SER A 19 3.58 1.40 -15.35
N PRO A 20 3.67 2.56 -16.05
CA PRO A 20 3.01 3.78 -15.59
C PRO A 20 1.51 3.59 -15.33
N ASN A 21 0.85 2.74 -16.12
CA ASN A 21 -0.56 2.38 -15.92
C ASN A 21 -0.75 1.56 -14.63
N GLY A 22 0.07 0.54 -14.40
CA GLY A 22 0.05 -0.25 -13.17
C GLY A 22 0.23 0.60 -11.91
N ARG A 23 1.16 1.56 -11.93
CA ARG A 23 1.34 2.53 -10.84
C ARG A 23 0.07 3.34 -10.58
N GLN A 24 -0.60 3.79 -11.63
CA GLN A 24 -1.85 4.54 -11.52
C GLN A 24 -2.98 3.67 -10.97
N GLN A 25 -3.11 2.41 -11.45
CA GLN A 25 -4.12 1.47 -10.95
C GLN A 25 -3.94 1.17 -9.45
N VAL A 26 -2.69 0.99 -8.99
CA VAL A 26 -2.39 0.86 -7.56
C VAL A 26 -2.89 2.07 -6.78
N LEU A 27 -2.61 3.28 -7.28
CA LEU A 27 -2.98 4.53 -6.62
C LEU A 27 -4.50 4.71 -6.56
N ASP A 28 -5.18 4.43 -7.67
CA ASP A 28 -6.63 4.57 -7.81
C ASP A 28 -7.36 3.56 -6.93
N PHE A 29 -6.90 2.31 -6.88
CA PHE A 29 -7.45 1.28 -6.00
C PHE A 29 -7.43 1.74 -4.54
N HIS A 30 -6.24 2.11 -4.04
CA HIS A 30 -6.10 2.53 -2.65
C HIS A 30 -6.94 3.77 -2.35
N ASN A 31 -6.88 4.81 -3.19
CA ASN A 31 -7.60 6.04 -2.93
C ASN A 31 -9.12 5.88 -3.04
N LYS A 32 -9.62 4.99 -3.90
CA LYS A 32 -11.04 4.63 -3.94
C LYS A 32 -11.47 3.93 -2.64
N LEU A 33 -10.73 2.92 -2.20
CA LEU A 33 -11.00 2.21 -0.95
C LEU A 33 -10.97 3.17 0.26
N ARG A 34 -9.92 4.00 0.35
CA ARG A 34 -9.76 5.02 1.39
C ARG A 34 -10.90 6.04 1.37
N SER A 35 -11.37 6.43 0.19
CA SER A 35 -12.50 7.35 0.04
C SER A 35 -13.81 6.73 0.55
N GLN A 36 -14.08 5.47 0.23
CA GLN A 36 -15.27 4.77 0.75
C GLN A 36 -15.26 4.71 2.28
N VAL A 37 -14.09 4.43 2.88
CA VAL A 37 -13.92 4.47 4.34
C VAL A 37 -14.08 5.88 4.88
N ALA A 38 -13.42 6.87 4.26
CA ALA A 38 -13.46 8.25 4.72
C ALA A 38 -14.88 8.82 4.72
N LEU A 39 -15.65 8.54 3.67
CA LEU A 39 -17.04 8.98 3.52
C LEU A 39 -18.04 8.18 4.38
N GLY A 40 -17.61 7.10 5.05
CA GLY A 40 -18.48 6.26 5.88
C GLY A 40 -19.46 5.42 5.06
N VAL A 41 -19.09 5.04 3.83
CA VAL A 41 -19.91 4.20 2.94
C VAL A 41 -19.32 2.81 2.72
N PHE A 42 -18.13 2.53 3.26
CA PHE A 42 -17.51 1.22 3.20
C PHE A 42 -18.20 0.24 4.17
N SER A 43 -18.60 -0.92 3.64
CA SER A 43 -19.11 -2.05 4.41
C SER A 43 -18.03 -3.11 4.54
N ALA A 44 -17.71 -3.52 5.77
CA ALA A 44 -16.83 -4.64 6.06
C ALA A 44 -17.68 -5.77 6.66
N ASN A 45 -17.85 -6.87 5.92
CA ASN A 45 -18.67 -8.02 6.32
C ASN A 45 -20.09 -7.59 6.79
N GLY A 46 -20.77 -6.77 5.98
CA GLY A 46 -22.11 -6.27 6.29
C GLY A 46 -22.18 -5.12 7.32
N THR A 47 -21.06 -4.75 7.94
CA THR A 47 -21.01 -3.64 8.90
C THR A 47 -20.45 -2.38 8.25
N ILE A 48 -21.27 -1.33 8.16
CA ILE A 48 -20.81 -0.01 7.71
C ILE A 48 -19.83 0.58 8.71
N LYS A 49 -18.70 1.09 8.21
CA LYS A 49 -17.67 1.72 9.04
C LYS A 49 -17.95 3.22 9.21
N PRO A 50 -17.64 3.81 10.39
CA PRO A 50 -17.80 5.23 10.59
C PRO A 50 -16.87 6.04 9.65
N PRO A 51 -17.23 7.29 9.31
CA PRO A 51 -16.40 8.12 8.45
C PRO A 51 -15.06 8.46 9.12
N ALA A 52 -14.04 8.71 8.30
CA ALA A 52 -12.71 9.10 8.75
C ALA A 52 -12.47 10.59 8.56
N ARG A 53 -12.05 11.29 9.63
CA ARG A 53 -11.77 12.73 9.57
C ARG A 53 -10.37 13.12 9.13
N ASN A 54 -9.44 12.16 9.02
CA ASN A 54 -8.02 12.42 8.81
C ASN A 54 -7.36 11.53 7.73
N MET A 55 -8.15 10.95 6.83
CA MET A 55 -7.64 10.00 5.83
C MET A 55 -6.79 10.72 4.77
N GLU A 56 -5.47 10.53 4.78
CA GLU A 56 -4.58 11.07 3.76
C GLU A 56 -4.85 10.44 2.38
N ARG A 57 -4.80 11.22 1.31
CA ARG A 57 -4.71 10.71 -0.05
C ARG A 57 -3.31 10.13 -0.24
N LEU A 58 -3.24 8.91 -0.76
CA LEU A 58 -1.95 8.33 -1.12
C LEU A 58 -1.41 8.99 -2.38
N THR A 59 -0.09 9.14 -2.41
CA THR A 59 0.71 9.48 -3.60
C THR A 59 1.57 8.28 -3.98
N TYR A 60 1.72 8.01 -5.27
CA TYR A 60 2.61 6.93 -5.69
C TYR A 60 4.08 7.35 -5.47
N GLY A 61 4.83 6.57 -4.71
CA GLY A 61 6.22 6.86 -4.37
C GLY A 61 7.20 5.95 -5.08
N GLN A 62 7.82 6.42 -6.15
CA GLN A 62 8.82 5.65 -6.91
C GLN A 62 10.00 5.14 -6.06
N GLN A 63 10.34 5.83 -4.97
CA GLN A 63 11.35 5.34 -4.03
C GLN A 63 10.91 4.08 -3.29
N PHE A 64 9.63 3.97 -2.93
CA PHE A 64 9.07 2.80 -2.24
C PHE A 64 8.81 1.66 -3.21
N GLU A 65 8.50 1.98 -4.48
CA GLU A 65 8.52 1.01 -5.57
C GLU A 65 9.90 0.39 -5.74
N ARG A 66 10.97 1.19 -5.81
CA ARG A 66 12.34 0.65 -5.91
C ARG A 66 12.70 -0.22 -4.71
N LEU A 67 12.39 0.21 -3.50
CA LEU A 67 12.62 -0.60 -2.30
C LEU A 67 11.81 -1.91 -2.32
N ALA A 68 10.56 -1.88 -2.78
CA ALA A 68 9.75 -3.08 -2.94
C ALA A 68 10.27 -3.99 -4.05
N GLN A 69 10.76 -3.43 -5.16
CA GLN A 69 11.34 -4.18 -6.27
C GLN A 69 12.67 -4.84 -5.87
N ASP A 70 13.50 -4.14 -5.12
CA ASP A 70 14.73 -4.67 -4.54
C ASP A 70 14.41 -5.79 -3.53
N TYR A 71 13.34 -5.64 -2.75
CA TYR A 71 12.90 -6.68 -1.80
C TYR A 71 12.46 -7.97 -2.50
N VAL A 72 11.63 -7.88 -3.55
CA VAL A 72 11.23 -9.07 -4.32
C VAL A 72 12.34 -9.62 -5.22
N ALA A 73 13.45 -8.88 -5.40
CA ALA A 73 14.57 -9.30 -6.25
C ALA A 73 15.21 -10.60 -5.76
N ASP A 74 15.18 -10.86 -4.45
CA ASP A 74 15.73 -12.07 -3.84
C ASP A 74 14.70 -13.22 -3.72
N CYS A 75 13.46 -13.00 -4.18
CA CYS A 75 12.37 -13.99 -4.09
C CYS A 75 12.16 -14.52 -2.66
N PRO A 76 11.82 -13.63 -1.71
CA PRO A 76 11.67 -14.02 -0.31
C PRO A 76 10.50 -14.99 -0.13
N ASP A 77 10.62 -15.92 0.82
CA ASP A 77 9.59 -16.91 1.15
C ASP A 77 8.49 -16.36 2.09
N GLY A 78 8.49 -15.06 2.38
CA GLY A 78 7.51 -14.44 3.27
C GLY A 78 7.79 -12.98 3.61
N LEU A 79 7.05 -12.46 4.59
CA LEU A 79 7.08 -11.07 5.03
C LEU A 79 8.19 -10.84 6.09
N GLU A 80 9.22 -10.08 5.73
CA GLU A 80 10.22 -9.54 6.67
C GLU A 80 10.12 -8.01 6.75
N ILE A 81 9.37 -7.50 7.73
CA ILE A 81 9.12 -6.06 7.85
C ILE A 81 10.43 -5.31 8.14
N PRO A 82 10.80 -4.28 7.35
CA PRO A 82 12.00 -3.48 7.61
C PRO A 82 11.92 -2.70 8.94
N ILE A 83 12.58 -3.20 9.99
CA ILE A 83 12.59 -2.57 11.31
C ILE A 83 13.25 -1.19 11.26
N GLY A 84 12.65 -0.20 11.90
CA GLY A 84 13.23 1.13 12.10
C GLY A 84 13.16 2.09 10.89
N ARG A 85 12.50 1.70 9.79
CA ARG A 85 12.38 2.54 8.59
C ARG A 85 11.06 3.31 8.47
N ASN A 86 10.11 3.08 9.37
CA ASN A 86 8.76 3.64 9.29
C ASN A 86 8.06 3.25 7.97
N ILE A 87 8.29 2.01 7.51
CA ILE A 87 7.73 1.45 6.29
C ILE A 87 6.88 0.24 6.67
N GLY A 88 5.60 0.28 6.33
CA GLY A 88 4.71 -0.87 6.37
C GLY A 88 4.84 -1.69 5.08
N MET A 89 4.42 -2.94 5.11
CA MET A 89 4.58 -3.86 3.99
C MET A 89 3.42 -4.85 3.93
N ASN A 90 2.88 -5.04 2.73
CA ASN A 90 2.02 -6.17 2.41
C ASN A 90 2.77 -7.09 1.44
N TYR A 91 2.62 -8.39 1.63
CA TYR A 91 3.26 -9.44 0.84
C TYR A 91 2.18 -10.35 0.27
N TYR A 92 2.34 -10.74 -0.98
CA TYR A 92 1.45 -11.65 -1.69
C TYR A 92 2.28 -12.56 -2.59
N THR A 93 1.87 -13.82 -2.66
CA THR A 93 2.46 -14.80 -3.58
C THR A 93 1.35 -15.53 -4.29
N THR A 94 1.56 -15.79 -5.57
CA THR A 94 0.62 -16.53 -6.39
C THR A 94 1.36 -17.35 -7.44
N LYS A 95 0.61 -18.22 -8.11
CA LYS A 95 1.13 -18.96 -9.25
C LYS A 95 1.09 -18.11 -10.50
N VAL A 96 2.01 -18.36 -11.42
CA VAL A 96 1.99 -17.78 -12.76
C VAL A 96 0.67 -18.16 -13.44
N ASP A 97 -0.03 -17.15 -13.92
CA ASP A 97 -1.15 -17.26 -14.83
C ASP A 97 -0.67 -16.88 -16.24
N GLU A 98 -0.58 -17.87 -17.13
CA GLU A 98 -0.12 -17.69 -18.51
C GLU A 98 -1.16 -16.92 -19.38
N THR A 99 -2.33 -16.57 -18.84
CA THR A 99 -3.30 -15.69 -19.49
C THR A 99 -3.00 -14.19 -19.26
N TYR A 100 -2.15 -13.86 -18.29
CA TYR A 100 -1.80 -12.47 -17.97
C TYR A 100 -0.85 -11.89 -19.01
N ASN A 101 -1.12 -10.65 -19.41
CA ASN A 101 -0.37 -9.94 -20.43
C ASN A 101 0.71 -9.03 -19.83
N SER A 102 0.68 -8.81 -18.51
CA SER A 102 1.57 -7.89 -17.82
C SER A 102 1.80 -8.28 -16.35
N MET A 103 2.91 -7.80 -15.77
CA MET A 103 3.14 -7.96 -14.33
C MET A 103 2.19 -7.10 -13.48
N ASP A 104 1.55 -6.09 -14.07
CA ASP A 104 0.61 -5.21 -13.39
C ASP A 104 -0.62 -6.01 -12.89
N GLU A 105 -1.08 -7.02 -13.65
CA GLU A 105 -2.25 -7.83 -13.31
C GLU A 105 -2.06 -8.60 -11.98
N TYR A 106 -0.87 -9.17 -11.75
CA TYR A 106 -0.54 -9.81 -10.46
C TYR A 106 -0.59 -8.82 -9.29
N VAL A 107 -0.20 -7.56 -9.52
CA VAL A 107 -0.30 -6.53 -8.48
C VAL A 107 -1.77 -6.25 -8.16
N ILE A 108 -2.63 -6.16 -9.18
CA ILE A 108 -4.08 -5.95 -8.97
C ILE A 108 -4.70 -7.10 -8.19
N ASP A 109 -4.32 -8.35 -8.45
CA ASP A 109 -4.75 -9.50 -7.65
C ASP A 109 -4.34 -9.36 -6.19
N ALA A 110 -3.07 -9.00 -5.93
CA ALA A 110 -2.58 -8.78 -4.57
C ALA A 110 -3.41 -7.70 -3.84
N LEU A 111 -3.78 -6.62 -4.53
CA LEU A 111 -4.62 -5.56 -3.93
C LEU A 111 -6.03 -6.06 -3.61
N ASN A 112 -6.63 -6.89 -4.46
CA ASN A 112 -7.93 -7.49 -4.20
C ASN A 112 -7.87 -8.46 -3.01
N ASP A 113 -6.88 -9.36 -3.00
CA ASP A 113 -6.65 -10.33 -1.93
C ASP A 113 -6.48 -9.64 -0.57
N TRP A 114 -5.61 -8.64 -0.49
CA TRP A 114 -5.42 -7.88 0.74
C TRP A 114 -6.67 -7.13 1.18
N ALA A 115 -7.40 -6.49 0.26
CA ALA A 115 -8.63 -5.76 0.61
C ALA A 115 -9.77 -6.69 1.05
N GLU A 116 -9.78 -7.93 0.56
CA GLU A 116 -10.78 -8.95 0.88
C GLU A 116 -10.72 -9.42 2.34
N GLU A 117 -9.59 -9.24 3.05
CA GLU A 117 -9.51 -9.51 4.50
C GLU A 117 -10.63 -8.80 5.28
N PHE A 118 -11.02 -7.58 4.90
CA PHE A 118 -12.14 -6.86 5.55
C PHE A 118 -13.49 -7.57 5.40
N GLN A 119 -13.68 -8.35 4.34
CA GLN A 119 -14.91 -9.10 4.11
C GLN A 119 -14.84 -10.49 4.72
N VAL A 120 -13.69 -11.15 4.65
CA VAL A 120 -13.50 -12.52 5.16
C VAL A 120 -13.36 -12.55 6.68
N ASN A 121 -12.56 -11.65 7.24
CA ASN A 121 -12.24 -11.63 8.67
C ASN A 121 -13.08 -10.60 9.45
N GLY A 122 -13.72 -9.67 8.74
CA GLY A 122 -14.50 -8.59 9.32
C GLY A 122 -13.63 -7.48 9.91
N TRP A 123 -14.24 -6.35 10.28
CA TRP A 123 -13.52 -5.20 10.84
C TRP A 123 -14.26 -4.63 12.05
N LEU A 124 -13.89 -5.11 13.25
CA LEU A 124 -14.63 -4.82 14.48
C LEU A 124 -14.34 -3.44 15.08
N SER A 125 -13.11 -2.97 15.00
CA SER A 125 -12.66 -1.72 15.65
C SER A 125 -11.77 -0.88 14.76
N THR A 126 -11.91 0.45 14.84
CA THR A 126 -10.98 1.39 14.22
C THR A 126 -9.63 1.45 14.93
N ILE A 127 -9.51 0.88 16.13
CA ILE A 127 -8.23 0.65 16.81
C ILE A 127 -7.63 -0.67 16.34
N TYR A 128 -6.40 -0.60 15.82
CA TYR A 128 -5.70 -1.76 15.31
C TYR A 128 -5.18 -2.66 16.45
N ASN A 129 -5.75 -3.85 16.59
CA ASN A 129 -5.25 -4.95 17.43
C ASN A 129 -5.40 -6.32 16.76
N ASP A 130 -6.11 -6.38 15.62
CA ASP A 130 -6.46 -7.61 14.93
C ASP A 130 -5.53 -7.82 13.74
N THR A 131 -4.66 -8.81 13.83
CA THR A 131 -3.68 -9.11 12.79
C THR A 131 -4.30 -9.83 11.59
N SER A 132 -5.53 -10.35 11.70
CA SER A 132 -6.22 -11.02 10.58
C SER A 132 -6.64 -10.05 9.47
N ILE A 133 -6.64 -8.74 9.74
CA ILE A 133 -6.90 -7.68 8.75
C ILE A 133 -5.65 -6.83 8.48
N SER A 134 -4.46 -7.36 8.74
CA SER A 134 -3.23 -6.58 8.69
C SER A 134 -2.93 -6.03 7.29
N ALA A 135 -3.19 -6.79 6.22
CA ALA A 135 -2.97 -6.31 4.87
C ALA A 135 -4.00 -5.22 4.49
N ALA A 136 -5.29 -5.46 4.75
CA ALA A 136 -6.37 -4.51 4.47
C ALA A 136 -6.23 -3.21 5.26
N SER A 137 -5.96 -3.31 6.57
CA SER A 137 -5.83 -2.15 7.45
C SER A 137 -4.63 -1.26 7.08
N GLN A 138 -3.55 -1.84 6.57
CA GLN A 138 -2.42 -1.07 6.04
C GLN A 138 -2.83 -0.23 4.82
N MET A 139 -3.68 -0.76 3.93
CA MET A 139 -4.15 -0.05 2.74
C MET A 139 -4.97 1.21 3.09
N VAL A 140 -5.73 1.16 4.19
CA VAL A 140 -6.58 2.26 4.67
C VAL A 140 -6.05 2.96 5.92
N TRP A 141 -4.76 2.80 6.23
CA TRP A 141 -4.15 3.49 7.35
C TRP A 141 -4.07 5.00 7.09
N ALA A 142 -4.78 5.79 7.88
CA ALA A 142 -5.01 7.22 7.61
C ALA A 142 -3.73 8.05 7.55
N GLY A 143 -2.69 7.66 8.30
CA GLY A 143 -1.40 8.34 8.32
C GLY A 143 -0.44 7.97 7.18
N THR A 144 -0.73 6.90 6.41
CA THR A 144 0.08 6.52 5.26
C THR A 144 -0.08 7.56 4.17
N LYS A 145 1.03 7.96 3.53
CA LYS A 145 1.09 9.04 2.53
C LYS A 145 1.56 8.55 1.17
N TYR A 146 2.37 7.51 1.14
CA TYR A 146 2.96 6.95 -0.06
C TYR A 146 2.81 5.45 -0.11
N VAL A 147 2.65 4.95 -1.33
CA VAL A 147 2.69 3.53 -1.65
C VAL A 147 3.56 3.34 -2.89
N GLY A 148 4.29 2.23 -2.94
CA GLY A 148 4.98 1.76 -4.14
C GLY A 148 5.14 0.25 -4.07
N CYS A 149 5.05 -0.42 -5.22
CA CYS A 149 4.95 -1.88 -5.26
C CYS A 149 6.01 -2.48 -6.19
N GLY A 150 6.59 -3.60 -5.77
CA GLY A 150 7.49 -4.42 -6.56
C GLY A 150 6.83 -5.76 -6.86
N VAL A 151 7.15 -6.31 -8.02
CA VAL A 151 6.65 -7.61 -8.46
C VAL A 151 7.75 -8.35 -9.21
N LYS A 152 7.80 -9.67 -9.07
CA LYS A 152 8.76 -10.51 -9.79
C LYS A 152 8.20 -11.92 -9.98
N ARG A 153 8.29 -12.44 -11.21
CA ARG A 153 8.24 -13.89 -11.46
C ARG A 153 9.52 -14.51 -10.92
N CYS A 154 9.40 -15.26 -9.83
CA CYS A 154 10.53 -15.81 -9.09
C CYS A 154 11.08 -17.08 -9.71
N ASP A 155 10.19 -17.91 -10.25
CA ASP A 155 10.50 -19.12 -10.97
C ASP A 155 9.38 -19.40 -12.01
N PRO A 156 9.42 -20.51 -12.77
CA PRO A 156 8.38 -20.80 -13.76
C PRO A 156 6.95 -20.90 -13.19
N ILE A 157 6.79 -21.09 -11.88
CA ILE A 157 5.51 -21.33 -11.22
C ILE A 157 5.14 -20.17 -10.31
N ASN A 158 6.07 -19.48 -9.65
CA ASN A 158 5.75 -18.53 -8.58
C ASN A 158 5.99 -17.06 -8.96
N VAL A 159 5.09 -16.20 -8.52
CA VAL A 159 5.17 -14.74 -8.61
C VAL A 159 5.03 -14.14 -7.21
N VAL A 160 5.91 -13.21 -6.86
CA VAL A 160 5.86 -12.47 -5.59
C VAL A 160 5.53 -11.01 -5.87
N VAL A 161 4.59 -10.47 -5.08
CA VAL A 161 4.21 -9.05 -5.07
C VAL A 161 4.42 -8.50 -3.67
N VAL A 162 5.02 -7.32 -3.57
CA VAL A 162 5.13 -6.56 -2.34
C VAL A 162 4.72 -5.12 -2.58
N CYS A 163 3.91 -4.56 -1.69
CA CYS A 163 3.71 -3.12 -1.62
C CYS A 163 4.27 -2.57 -0.32
N MET A 164 5.03 -1.48 -0.42
CA MET A 164 5.59 -0.76 0.70
C MET A 164 4.84 0.55 0.93
N TYR A 165 4.59 0.85 2.21
CA TYR A 165 3.72 1.94 2.66
C TYR A 165 4.48 2.88 3.58
N TYR A 166 4.50 4.17 3.26
CA TYR A 166 5.12 5.17 4.12
C TYR A 166 4.15 6.32 4.42
N GLN A 167 3.89 6.69 5.67
CA GLN A 167 4.39 6.08 6.90
C GLN A 167 3.77 4.71 7.16
N GLN A 168 4.39 3.91 8.03
CA GLN A 168 3.88 2.57 8.34
C GLN A 168 2.51 2.64 9.04
N GLY A 169 1.70 1.63 8.75
CA GLY A 169 0.47 1.36 9.48
C GLY A 169 0.66 0.32 10.57
N ASN A 170 -0.45 -0.31 10.94
CA ASN A 170 -0.51 -1.50 11.80
C ASN A 170 0.21 -1.35 13.14
N LEU A 171 0.23 -0.13 13.68
CA LEU A 171 0.73 0.14 15.02
C LEU A 171 -0.31 -0.34 16.04
N VAL A 172 0.01 -1.40 16.78
CA VAL A 172 -0.89 -1.97 17.81
C VAL A 172 -1.36 -0.90 18.79
N GLY A 173 -2.66 -0.90 19.08
CA GLY A 173 -3.32 0.06 19.96
C GLY A 173 -3.49 1.46 19.36
N ARG A 174 -3.09 1.69 18.11
CA ARG A 174 -3.31 2.97 17.41
C ARG A 174 -4.52 2.89 16.49
N PRO A 175 -5.21 4.02 16.26
CA PRO A 175 -6.31 4.06 15.30
C PRO A 175 -5.79 3.87 13.87
N ILE A 176 -6.42 2.97 13.11
CA ILE A 176 -6.29 2.87 11.65
C ILE A 176 -6.65 4.21 11.03
N TYR A 177 -7.75 4.81 11.50
CA TYR A 177 -8.13 6.19 11.23
C TYR A 177 -8.90 6.77 12.42
N LYS A 178 -8.99 8.09 12.49
CA LYS A 178 -9.80 8.78 13.51
C LYS A 178 -11.22 8.95 12.97
N GLU A 179 -12.19 8.49 13.74
CA GLU A 179 -13.61 8.66 13.40
C GLU A 179 -14.02 10.13 13.43
N GLY A 180 -14.93 10.50 12.54
CA GLY A 180 -15.56 11.82 12.49
C GLY A 180 -15.81 12.32 11.06
N PRO A 181 -16.39 13.52 10.92
CA PRO A 181 -16.73 14.05 9.60
C PRO A 181 -15.48 14.21 8.71
N PRO A 182 -15.57 13.85 7.41
CA PRO A 182 -14.44 13.88 6.50
C PRO A 182 -13.65 15.19 6.53
N CYS A 183 -12.33 15.07 6.50
CA CYS A 183 -11.37 16.17 6.51
C CYS A 183 -11.36 17.11 7.73
N THR A 184 -12.11 16.85 8.80
CA THR A 184 -12.11 17.71 10.01
C THR A 184 -10.87 17.56 10.90
N ALA A 185 -9.94 16.67 10.54
CA ALA A 185 -8.66 16.50 11.22
C ALA A 185 -7.52 16.17 10.26
N CYS A 186 -7.54 16.76 9.05
CA CYS A 186 -6.39 16.69 8.15
C CYS A 186 -5.14 17.31 8.80
N PRO A 187 -3.93 16.80 8.51
CA PRO A 187 -2.71 17.36 9.10
C PRO A 187 -2.56 18.86 8.79
N PRO A 188 -2.31 19.71 9.81
CA PRO A 188 -2.40 21.17 9.67
C PRO A 188 -1.26 21.80 8.86
N MET A 189 -0.20 21.06 8.56
CA MET A 189 1.05 21.62 8.03
C MET A 189 1.07 21.86 6.51
N ARG A 190 -0.04 21.65 5.80
CA ARG A 190 -0.09 21.89 4.35
C ARG A 190 -0.83 23.18 4.04
N ILE A 191 -0.17 24.09 3.33
CA ILE A 191 -0.80 25.24 2.69
C ILE A 191 -1.32 24.77 1.34
N CYS A 192 -2.63 24.71 1.17
CA CYS A 192 -3.24 24.41 -0.13
C CYS A 192 -3.69 25.72 -0.79
N PRO A 193 -3.13 26.06 -1.98
CA PRO A 193 -3.48 27.30 -2.66
C PRO A 193 -4.99 27.40 -2.90
N GLY A 194 -5.60 28.49 -2.44
CA GLY A 194 -7.02 28.79 -2.68
C GLY A 194 -8.02 27.96 -1.86
N GLN A 195 -7.57 27.16 -0.89
CA GLN A 195 -8.46 26.35 -0.04
C GLN A 195 -8.26 26.65 1.45
N LYS A 196 -9.35 26.61 2.24
CA LYS A 196 -9.28 26.74 3.71
C LYS A 196 -8.61 25.52 4.38
N GLU A 197 -8.74 24.35 3.74
CA GLU A 197 -8.24 23.07 4.23
C GLU A 197 -7.77 22.25 3.03
N CYS A 198 -6.69 21.49 3.19
CA CYS A 198 -6.19 20.57 2.17
C CYS A 198 -7.08 19.32 2.09
N CYS A 199 -8.19 19.42 1.37
CA CYS A 199 -9.18 18.34 1.31
C CYS A 199 -9.81 18.22 -0.08
N ASP A 200 -9.75 17.02 -0.63
CA ASP A 200 -10.64 16.58 -1.70
C ASP A 200 -12.01 16.24 -1.09
N ARG A 201 -12.92 17.21 -1.08
CA ARG A 201 -14.25 17.08 -0.47
C ARG A 201 -15.16 16.05 -1.15
N VAL A 202 -14.91 15.75 -2.42
CA VAL A 202 -15.66 14.72 -3.14
C VAL A 202 -15.25 13.33 -2.65
N MET A 203 -13.95 13.13 -2.45
CA MET A 203 -13.40 11.86 -2.01
C MET A 203 -13.35 11.71 -0.47
N GLY A 204 -13.47 12.81 0.28
CA GLY A 204 -13.28 12.83 1.74
C GLY A 204 -11.83 12.66 2.18
N LEU A 205 -10.85 12.89 1.29
CA LEU A 205 -9.44 12.64 1.53
C LEU A 205 -8.65 13.94 1.77
N CYS A 206 -7.75 13.91 2.74
CA CYS A 206 -6.76 14.96 2.96
C CYS A 206 -5.75 14.97 1.82
N THR A 207 -5.36 16.16 1.34
CA THR A 207 -4.44 16.33 0.19
C THR A 207 -3.15 17.04 0.58
#